data_AF-A0A2V6TS05-F1
#
_entry.id   AF-A0A2V6TS05-F1
#
_cell.length_a   1.000
_cell.length_b   1.000
_cell.length_c   1.000
_cell.angle_alpha   90.00
_cell.angle_beta   90.00
_cell.angle_gamma   90.00
#
_symmetry.space_group_name_H-M   'P 1'
#
loop_
_entity.id
_entity.type
_entity.pdbx_description
1 polymer ?
#
loop_
_entity_poly.entity_id
_entity_poly.type
_entity_poly.pdbx_seq_one_letter_code
_entity_poly.pdbx_strand_id
1 'polypeptide(L)'
;MTENQSVANWTRLIAVEIRRDGTSLSEYERRETNTLRATCQGAQIYPRDPVTVSGLPASRFFTRVTQCAGSTQPESALYLVIQGKDALYAIHLAWRPYPPTENELQAALAYLATVRVCDTRAGSCEKERQEAEAGATMFAADQTAVWQKTMDDARGALRIKHYVRAETLYGEALQEAFRMDPIHPLLARTYDALAELWRARFRPSVVKQMQEAAAAIRAKNPPGAPEPTK
;
A
#
# COMPACT_ATOMS: atom_id res chain seq x y z
N MET A 1 6.95 -0.88 -9.59
CA MET A 1 6.43 0.15 -10.52
C MET A 1 5.61 -0.60 -11.55
N THR A 2 4.30 -0.32 -11.66
CA THR A 2 3.44 -0.96 -12.67
C THR A 2 3.69 -0.33 -14.04
N GLU A 3 3.61 -1.14 -15.10
CA GLU A 3 3.85 -0.76 -16.49
C GLU A 3 3.05 0.51 -16.87
N ASN A 4 3.71 1.49 -17.48
CA ASN A 4 3.25 2.84 -17.90
C ASN A 4 3.35 4.03 -16.92
N GLN A 5 4.01 3.91 -15.76
CA GLN A 5 4.35 5.08 -14.93
C GLN A 5 5.83 5.48 -15.06
N SER A 6 6.07 6.76 -15.30
CA SER A 6 7.37 7.44 -15.27
C SER A 6 7.38 8.50 -14.17
N VAL A 7 8.54 9.10 -13.88
CA VAL A 7 8.67 10.23 -12.94
C VAL A 7 7.73 11.39 -13.31
N ALA A 8 7.32 11.53 -14.58
CA ALA A 8 6.46 12.61 -15.04
C ALA A 8 4.94 12.34 -14.89
N ASN A 9 4.51 11.09 -14.69
CA ASN A 9 3.08 10.72 -14.75
C ASN A 9 2.68 9.65 -13.71
N TRP A 10 3.31 9.67 -12.54
CA TRP A 10 2.99 8.76 -11.45
C TRP A 10 1.64 9.11 -10.79
N THR A 11 0.94 8.08 -10.31
CA THR A 11 -0.27 8.25 -9.48
C THR A 11 -0.03 7.86 -8.03
N ARG A 12 1.02 7.06 -7.78
CA ARG A 12 1.52 6.75 -6.45
C ARG A 12 3.04 6.82 -6.41
N LEU A 13 3.57 7.37 -5.33
CA LEU A 13 5.00 7.48 -5.11
C LEU A 13 5.33 7.14 -3.66
N ILE A 14 6.43 6.43 -3.45
CA ILE A 14 7.12 6.39 -2.16
C ILE A 14 8.47 7.07 -2.37
N ALA A 15 8.70 8.19 -1.71
CA ALA A 15 9.96 8.90 -1.71
C ALA A 15 10.66 8.73 -0.36
N VAL A 16 11.97 8.54 -0.38
CA VAL A 16 12.80 8.49 0.82
C VAL A 16 13.86 9.58 0.70
N GLU A 17 13.92 10.45 1.69
CA GLU A 17 14.90 11.53 1.79
C GLU A 17 15.77 11.32 3.03
N ILE A 18 17.07 11.60 2.89
CA ILE A 18 18.03 11.63 4.00
C ILE A 18 18.68 13.01 4.00
N ARG A 19 18.46 13.80 5.06
CA ARG A 19 19.08 15.12 5.23
C ARG A 19 20.15 15.08 6.31
N ARG A 20 21.27 15.73 6.07
CA ARG A 20 22.40 15.85 7.02
C ARG A 20 22.75 17.30 7.34
N ASP A 21 21.79 18.19 7.18
CA ASP A 21 21.94 19.64 7.31
C ASP A 21 21.49 20.17 8.69
N GLY A 22 21.21 19.28 9.64
CA GLY A 22 20.75 19.64 10.98
C GLY A 22 19.26 19.99 11.07
N THR A 23 18.47 19.81 10.00
CA THR A 23 17.02 20.04 10.03
C THR A 23 16.35 19.19 11.13
N SER A 24 15.54 19.84 11.97
CA SER A 24 14.72 19.16 12.99
C SER A 24 13.36 18.68 12.44
N LEU A 25 12.69 17.77 13.15
CA LEU A 25 11.34 17.29 12.81
C LEU A 25 10.34 18.44 12.55
N SER A 26 10.29 19.41 13.47
CA SER A 26 9.34 20.52 13.40
C SER A 26 9.67 21.49 12.28
N GLU A 27 10.95 21.71 11.99
CA GLU A 27 11.38 22.50 10.83
C GLU A 27 10.99 21.85 9.52
N TYR A 28 11.17 20.52 9.42
CA TYR A 28 10.79 19.76 8.24
C TYR A 28 9.29 19.85 7.99
N GLU A 29 8.47 19.50 8.99
CA GLU A 29 7.00 19.55 8.91
C GLU A 29 6.52 20.97 8.56
N ARG A 30 7.08 21.99 9.21
CA ARG A 30 6.74 23.39 8.94
C ARG A 30 7.08 23.78 7.51
N ARG A 31 8.23 23.37 6.97
CA ARG A 31 8.62 23.66 5.58
C ARG A 31 7.64 23.03 4.60
N GLU A 32 7.38 21.74 4.73
CA GLU A 32 6.47 21.01 3.83
C GLU A 32 5.05 21.60 3.87
N THR A 33 4.54 21.85 5.08
CA THR A 33 3.18 22.37 5.26
C THR A 33 3.02 23.83 4.86
N ASN A 34 4.04 24.68 5.06
CA ASN A 34 3.97 26.09 4.66
C ASN A 34 4.02 26.25 3.14
N THR A 35 4.92 25.53 2.47
CA THR A 35 4.96 25.50 0.99
C THR A 35 3.61 25.05 0.45
N LEU A 36 3.04 23.98 1.02
CA LEU A 36 1.76 23.48 0.58
C LEU A 36 0.61 24.47 0.79
N ARG A 37 0.51 25.12 1.96
CA ARG A 37 -0.52 26.14 2.24
C ARG A 37 -0.38 27.35 1.32
N ALA A 38 0.85 27.74 0.97
CA ALA A 38 1.10 28.86 0.07
C ALA A 38 0.67 28.56 -1.37
N THR A 39 0.85 27.33 -1.85
CA THR A 39 0.51 26.93 -3.22
C THR A 39 -0.93 26.45 -3.37
N CYS A 40 -1.46 25.74 -2.37
CA CYS A 40 -2.76 25.11 -2.40
C CYS A 40 -3.63 25.60 -1.21
N GLN A 41 -4.40 26.68 -1.43
CA GLN A 41 -5.19 27.35 -0.38
C GLN A 41 -6.22 26.45 0.33
N GLY A 42 -6.64 25.33 -0.28
CA GLY A 42 -7.57 24.36 0.31
C GLY A 42 -6.91 23.14 0.95
N ALA A 43 -5.59 23.13 1.11
CA ALA A 43 -4.88 21.99 1.69
C ALA A 43 -5.23 21.80 3.17
N GLN A 44 -5.58 20.57 3.53
CA GLN A 44 -5.85 20.18 4.91
C GLN A 44 -4.64 19.41 5.44
N ILE A 45 -4.21 19.72 6.66
CA ILE A 45 -3.09 19.05 7.30
C ILE A 45 -3.60 18.40 8.57
N TYR A 46 -3.43 17.09 8.64
CA TYR A 46 -3.82 16.26 9.76
C TYR A 46 -2.54 15.82 10.48
N PRO A 47 -2.13 16.51 11.56
CA PRO A 47 -1.06 16.01 12.39
C PRO A 47 -1.48 14.65 12.96
N ARG A 48 -0.53 13.74 13.09
CA ARG A 48 -0.70 12.50 13.84
C ARG A 48 0.18 12.57 15.09
N ASP A 49 -0.13 11.71 16.06
CA ASP A 49 0.63 11.65 17.29
C ASP A 49 2.12 11.38 17.01
N PRO A 50 3.03 11.96 17.82
CA PRO A 50 4.43 11.59 17.79
C PRO A 50 4.57 10.07 17.89
N VAL A 51 5.46 9.51 17.08
CA VAL A 51 5.76 8.07 17.08
C VAL A 51 7.25 7.86 17.34
N THR A 52 7.61 6.65 17.70
CA THR A 52 9.01 6.23 17.76
C THR A 52 9.29 5.18 16.70
N VAL A 53 10.46 5.27 16.07
CA VAL A 53 10.92 4.28 15.08
C VAL A 53 12.31 3.84 15.45
N SER A 54 12.50 2.54 15.75
CA SER A 54 13.78 2.01 16.25
C SER A 54 14.31 2.79 17.48
N GLY A 55 13.41 3.27 18.35
CA GLY A 55 13.75 4.11 19.51
C GLY A 55 14.06 5.57 19.21
N LEU A 56 14.04 5.99 17.94
CA LEU A 56 14.27 7.38 17.52
C LEU A 56 12.95 8.17 17.53
N PRO A 57 12.98 9.46 17.90
CA PRO A 57 11.79 10.30 17.85
C PRO A 57 11.37 10.55 16.40
N ALA A 58 10.07 10.48 16.13
CA ALA A 58 9.51 10.66 14.81
C ALA A 58 8.16 11.39 14.85
N SER A 59 7.85 12.10 13.77
CA SER A 59 6.56 12.74 13.52
C SER A 59 5.90 12.09 12.32
N ARG A 60 4.57 11.99 12.36
CA ARG A 60 3.76 11.57 11.22
C ARG A 60 2.67 12.60 10.98
N PHE A 61 2.44 12.93 9.72
CA PHE A 61 1.36 13.85 9.36
C PHE A 61 0.84 13.52 7.95
N PHE A 62 -0.43 13.86 7.70
CA PHE A 62 -1.07 13.65 6.41
C PHE A 62 -1.52 14.98 5.82
N THR A 63 -1.15 15.24 4.58
CA THR A 63 -1.62 16.37 3.79
C THR A 63 -2.68 15.89 2.81
N ARG A 64 -3.87 16.46 2.90
CA ARG A 64 -4.97 16.19 1.98
C ARG A 64 -5.17 17.38 1.07
N VAL A 65 -5.04 17.15 -0.22
CA VAL A 65 -5.17 18.18 -1.25
C VAL A 65 -6.14 17.66 -2.30
N THR A 66 -7.28 18.33 -2.41
CA THR A 66 -8.30 18.00 -3.43
C THR A 66 -8.23 18.94 -4.63
N GLN A 67 -7.73 20.16 -4.44
CA GLN A 67 -7.57 21.17 -5.48
C GLN A 67 -6.34 22.03 -5.17
N CYS A 68 -5.61 22.42 -6.20
CA CYS A 68 -4.47 23.33 -6.10
C CYS A 68 -4.44 24.24 -7.32
N ALA A 69 -4.29 25.55 -7.13
CA ALA A 69 -4.34 26.51 -8.22
C ALA A 69 -3.21 26.25 -9.23
N GLY A 70 -3.54 26.14 -10.52
CA GLY A 70 -2.55 25.94 -11.58
C GLY A 70 -1.99 24.51 -11.70
N SER A 71 -2.47 23.54 -10.90
CA SER A 71 -2.09 22.13 -11.02
C SER A 71 -3.28 21.27 -11.42
N THR A 72 -3.11 20.46 -12.46
CA THR A 72 -4.05 19.40 -12.86
C THR A 72 -3.82 18.10 -12.09
N GLN A 73 -2.81 18.04 -11.24
CA GLN A 73 -2.46 16.88 -10.42
C GLN A 73 -2.20 17.31 -8.96
N PRO A 74 -3.25 17.64 -8.19
CA PRO A 74 -3.08 17.87 -6.76
C PRO A 74 -2.48 16.62 -6.09
N GLU A 75 -1.59 16.85 -5.13
CA GLU A 75 -0.85 15.79 -4.46
C GLU A 75 -1.22 15.76 -2.98
N SER A 76 -1.78 14.65 -2.53
CA SER A 76 -1.93 14.34 -1.11
C SER A 76 -0.77 13.46 -0.68
N ALA A 77 -0.26 13.62 0.54
CA ALA A 77 0.87 12.83 0.99
C ALA A 77 0.83 12.50 2.49
N LEU A 78 1.29 11.30 2.83
CA LEU A 78 1.51 10.81 4.18
C LEU A 78 3.01 10.79 4.45
N TYR A 79 3.42 11.44 5.53
CA TYR A 79 4.81 11.66 5.89
C TYR A 79 5.14 10.87 7.16
N LEU A 80 6.27 10.17 7.17
CA LEU A 80 6.95 9.71 8.38
C LEU A 80 8.34 10.35 8.40
N VAL A 81 8.60 11.20 9.38
CA VAL A 81 9.87 11.90 9.54
C VAL A 81 10.52 11.44 10.83
N ILE A 82 11.76 10.99 10.78
CA ILE A 82 12.48 10.33 11.88
C ILE A 82 13.77 11.11 12.15
N GLN A 83 13.93 11.55 13.39
CA GLN A 83 15.10 12.26 13.85
C GLN A 83 16.19 11.25 14.25
N GLY A 84 17.11 11.00 13.34
CA GLY A 84 18.36 10.31 13.67
C GLY A 84 19.35 11.22 14.36
N LYS A 85 20.49 10.64 14.74
CA LYS A 85 21.57 11.34 15.46
C LYS A 85 22.24 12.43 14.61
N ASP A 86 22.64 12.10 13.38
CA ASP A 86 23.32 13.03 12.46
C ASP A 86 22.56 13.23 11.14
N ALA A 87 21.37 12.64 11.03
CA ALA A 87 20.55 12.72 9.85
C ALA A 87 19.07 12.71 10.19
N LEU A 88 18.28 13.40 9.39
CA LEU A 88 16.83 13.31 9.36
C LEU A 88 16.44 12.37 8.21
N TYR A 89 15.60 11.39 8.51
CA TYR A 89 15.05 10.48 7.50
C TYR A 89 13.59 10.83 7.28
N ALA A 90 13.16 11.02 6.03
CA ALA A 90 11.77 11.31 5.70
C ALA A 90 11.27 10.34 4.64
N ILE A 91 10.10 9.75 4.88
CA ILE A 91 9.44 8.82 3.97
C ILE A 91 8.09 9.41 3.62
N HIS A 92 7.85 9.67 2.34
CA HIS A 92 6.64 10.29 1.84
C HIS A 92 5.91 9.31 0.93
N LEU A 93 4.68 8.98 1.27
CA LEU A 93 3.78 8.25 0.39
C LEU A 93 2.80 9.27 -0.20
N ALA A 94 2.81 9.42 -1.53
CA ALA A 94 2.05 10.44 -2.21
C ALA A 94 1.07 9.87 -3.23
N TRP A 95 -0.07 10.56 -3.41
CA TRP A 95 -1.15 10.19 -4.32
C TRP A 95 -1.55 11.38 -5.20
N ARG A 96 -1.72 11.09 -6.49
CA ARG A 96 -2.19 12.03 -7.51
C ARG A 96 -3.22 11.37 -8.43
N PRO A 97 -4.16 12.14 -9.00
CA PRO A 97 -4.51 13.52 -8.63
C PRO A 97 -5.45 13.57 -7.41
N TYR A 98 -5.88 12.41 -6.90
CA TYR A 98 -6.85 12.30 -5.82
C TYR A 98 -6.19 11.85 -4.52
N PRO A 99 -6.69 12.31 -3.35
CA PRO A 99 -6.31 11.73 -2.07
C PRO A 99 -6.56 10.22 -2.02
N PRO A 100 -5.81 9.47 -1.18
CA PRO A 100 -6.08 8.05 -0.97
C PRO A 100 -7.50 7.83 -0.45
N THR A 101 -8.09 6.70 -0.83
CA THR A 101 -9.23 6.12 -0.13
C THR A 101 -8.84 5.73 1.30
N GLU A 102 -9.82 5.50 2.18
CA GLU A 102 -9.55 5.08 3.56
C GLU A 102 -8.70 3.81 3.60
N ASN A 103 -9.01 2.81 2.78
CA ASN A 103 -8.25 1.56 2.71
C ASN A 103 -6.80 1.78 2.25
N GLU A 104 -6.57 2.70 1.32
CA GLU A 104 -5.22 3.04 0.86
C GLU A 104 -4.43 3.80 1.92
N LEU A 105 -5.09 4.67 2.68
CA LEU A 105 -4.47 5.38 3.79
C LEU A 105 -4.11 4.41 4.92
N GLN A 106 -4.98 3.46 5.26
CA GLN A 106 -4.69 2.42 6.25
C GLN A 106 -3.54 1.51 5.82
N ALA A 107 -3.51 1.09 4.56
CA ALA A 107 -2.40 0.32 4.01
C ALA A 107 -1.07 1.10 4.07
N ALA A 108 -1.10 2.41 3.80
CA ALA A 108 0.08 3.27 3.92
C ALA A 108 0.55 3.44 5.36
N LEU A 109 -0.38 3.60 6.31
CA LEU A 109 -0.07 3.67 7.75
C LEU A 109 0.55 2.37 8.25
N ALA A 110 0.02 1.22 7.81
CA ALA A 110 0.55 -0.09 8.15
C ALA A 110 1.93 -0.33 7.53
N TYR A 111 2.16 0.08 6.28
CA TYR A 111 3.50 0.08 5.68
C TYR A 111 4.48 0.94 6.50
N LEU A 112 4.09 2.16 6.90
CA LEU A 112 4.96 3.02 7.71
C LEU A 112 5.27 2.42 9.09
N ALA A 113 4.42 1.55 9.63
CA ALA A 113 4.68 0.85 10.89
C ALA A 113 5.77 -0.23 10.77
N THR A 114 6.05 -0.74 9.57
CA THR A 114 7.13 -1.72 9.34
C THR A 114 8.49 -1.05 9.11
N VAL A 115 8.52 0.27 8.91
CA VAL A 115 9.77 1.03 8.72
C VAL A 115 10.69 0.86 9.92
N ARG A 116 11.96 0.62 9.64
CA ARG A 116 13.05 0.64 10.60
C ARG A 116 14.17 1.52 10.07
N VAL A 117 14.85 2.20 10.99
CA VAL A 117 16.04 2.99 10.66
C VAL A 117 17.23 2.35 11.35
N CYS A 118 18.23 1.98 10.58
CA CYS A 118 19.53 1.64 11.13
C CYS A 118 20.54 2.75 10.84
N ASP A 119 21.16 3.29 11.90
CA ASP A 119 22.41 4.04 11.76
C ASP A 119 23.58 3.07 11.89
N THR A 120 24.11 2.62 10.76
CA THR A 120 25.27 1.70 10.68
C THR A 120 26.52 2.21 11.40
N ARG A 121 26.56 3.51 11.73
CA ARG A 121 27.67 4.13 12.48
C ARG A 121 27.50 4.00 14.00
N ALA A 122 26.30 3.62 14.46
CA ALA A 122 25.98 3.40 15.86
C ALA A 122 26.08 1.92 16.29
N GLY A 123 26.23 0.98 15.33
CA GLY A 123 26.38 -0.45 15.62
C GLY A 123 25.86 -1.35 14.49
N SER A 124 25.65 -2.63 14.81
CA SER A 124 25.05 -3.61 13.90
C SER A 124 23.57 -3.34 13.66
N CYS A 125 23.12 -3.50 12.40
CA CYS A 125 21.73 -3.33 11.96
C CYS A 125 20.90 -4.63 12.01
N GLU A 126 21.45 -5.70 12.57
CA GLU A 126 20.84 -7.03 12.47
C GLU A 126 19.46 -7.07 13.12
N LYS A 127 19.28 -6.37 14.25
CA LYS A 127 18.00 -6.26 14.95
C LYS A 127 16.97 -5.52 14.11
N GLU A 128 17.29 -4.32 13.61
CA GLU A 128 16.38 -3.51 12.79
C GLU A 128 16.00 -4.26 11.51
N ARG A 129 16.94 -5.01 10.93
CA ARG A 129 16.68 -5.84 9.76
C ARG A 129 15.72 -6.98 10.07
N GLN A 130 15.97 -7.75 11.13
CA GLN A 130 15.07 -8.83 11.57
C GLN A 130 13.67 -8.31 11.90
N GLU A 131 13.58 -7.15 12.57
CA GLU A 131 12.29 -6.53 12.89
C GLU A 131 11.56 -6.00 11.66
N ALA A 132 12.28 -5.45 10.67
CA ALA A 132 11.69 -5.02 9.40
C ALA A 132 11.18 -6.22 8.60
N GLU A 133 11.96 -7.30 8.52
CA GLU A 133 11.57 -8.55 7.87
C GLU A 133 10.33 -9.15 8.56
N ALA A 134 10.35 -9.28 9.89
CA ALA A 134 9.18 -9.76 10.66
C ALA A 134 7.95 -8.86 10.48
N GLY A 135 8.13 -7.54 10.44
CA GLY A 135 7.05 -6.59 10.18
C GLY A 135 6.45 -6.73 8.78
N ALA A 136 7.29 -6.95 7.76
CA ALA A 136 6.84 -7.21 6.40
C ALA A 136 6.08 -8.55 6.29
N THR A 137 6.55 -9.60 6.97
CA THR A 137 5.85 -10.89 7.06
C THR A 137 4.50 -10.75 7.74
N MET A 138 4.43 -10.03 8.86
CA MET A 138 3.18 -9.79 9.57
C MET A 138 2.17 -8.99 8.74
N PHE A 139 2.62 -7.94 8.04
CA PHE A 139 1.76 -7.19 7.13
C PHE A 139 1.24 -8.04 5.96
N ALA A 140 2.09 -8.88 5.37
CA ALA A 140 1.67 -9.83 4.33
C ALA A 140 0.65 -10.85 4.88
N ALA A 141 0.82 -11.31 6.13
CA ALA A 141 -0.14 -12.17 6.81
C ALA A 141 -1.48 -11.46 7.07
N ASP A 142 -1.45 -10.19 7.50
CA ASP A 142 -2.66 -9.38 7.71
C ASP A 142 -3.41 -9.15 6.39
N GLN A 143 -2.70 -8.77 5.32
CA GLN A 143 -3.32 -8.62 4.00
C GLN A 143 -3.94 -9.94 3.52
N THR A 144 -3.26 -11.07 3.78
CA THR A 144 -3.78 -12.40 3.47
C THR A 144 -5.02 -12.73 4.29
N ALA A 145 -5.07 -12.34 5.57
CA ALA A 145 -6.22 -12.54 6.45
C ALA A 145 -7.43 -11.70 6.01
N VAL A 146 -7.21 -10.45 5.58
CA VAL A 146 -8.26 -9.60 4.99
C VAL A 146 -8.83 -10.26 3.75
N TRP A 147 -7.98 -10.65 2.80
CA TRP A 147 -8.40 -11.37 1.59
C TRP A 147 -9.19 -12.64 1.92
N GLN A 148 -8.71 -13.42 2.88
CA GLN A 148 -9.33 -14.68 3.27
C GLN A 148 -10.75 -14.45 3.80
N LYS A 149 -10.92 -13.46 4.67
CA LYS A 149 -12.23 -13.07 5.18
C LYS A 149 -13.17 -12.60 4.06
N THR A 150 -12.71 -11.74 3.17
CA THR A 150 -13.50 -11.25 2.03
C THR A 150 -13.95 -12.41 1.14
N MET A 151 -13.07 -13.38 0.89
CA MET A 151 -13.37 -14.60 0.13
C MET A 151 -14.36 -15.53 0.85
N ASP A 152 -14.28 -15.65 2.18
CA ASP A 152 -15.22 -16.44 2.99
C ASP A 152 -16.62 -15.79 2.95
N ASP A 153 -16.71 -14.47 3.09
CA ASP A 153 -17.97 -13.72 2.99
C ASP A 153 -18.58 -13.82 1.58
N ALA A 154 -17.75 -13.74 0.53
CA ALA A 154 -18.18 -13.90 -0.86
C ALA A 154 -18.77 -15.31 -1.11
N ARG A 155 -18.08 -16.35 -0.63
CA ARG A 155 -18.56 -17.74 -0.69
C ARG A 155 -19.86 -17.91 0.10
N GLY A 156 -19.97 -17.28 1.27
CA GLY A 156 -21.19 -17.22 2.06
C GLY A 156 -22.37 -16.63 1.28
N ALA A 157 -22.16 -15.48 0.64
CA ALA A 157 -23.16 -14.81 -0.20
C ALA A 157 -23.56 -15.66 -1.43
N LEU A 158 -22.60 -16.33 -2.08
CA LEU A 158 -22.87 -17.22 -3.21
C LEU A 158 -23.72 -18.42 -2.79
N ARG A 159 -23.42 -19.03 -1.63
CA ARG A 159 -24.17 -20.19 -1.10
C ARG A 159 -25.65 -19.88 -0.89
N ILE A 160 -25.97 -18.67 -0.45
CA ILE A 160 -27.36 -18.20 -0.29
C ILE A 160 -27.92 -17.53 -1.56
N LYS A 161 -27.24 -17.68 -2.70
CA LYS A 161 -27.63 -17.14 -4.03
C LYS A 161 -27.77 -15.62 -4.09
N HIS A 162 -27.09 -14.90 -3.19
CA HIS A 162 -27.10 -13.43 -3.17
C HIS A 162 -26.07 -12.88 -4.17
N TYR A 163 -26.28 -13.16 -5.45
CA TYR A 163 -25.27 -13.05 -6.51
C TYR A 163 -24.62 -11.67 -6.64
N VAL A 164 -25.39 -10.59 -6.49
CA VAL A 164 -24.86 -9.22 -6.57
C VAL A 164 -23.82 -8.97 -5.46
N ARG A 165 -24.12 -9.42 -4.24
CA ARG A 165 -23.20 -9.28 -3.10
C ARG A 165 -21.96 -10.15 -3.26
N ALA A 166 -22.13 -11.37 -3.76
CA ALA A 166 -21.01 -12.26 -4.06
C ALA A 166 -20.09 -11.67 -5.14
N GLU A 167 -20.66 -11.08 -6.20
CA GLU A 167 -19.90 -10.40 -7.27
C GLU A 167 -19.10 -9.22 -6.73
N THR A 168 -19.70 -8.37 -5.89
CA THR A 168 -19.01 -7.25 -5.23
C THR A 168 -17.84 -7.75 -4.39
N LEU A 169 -18.08 -8.72 -3.49
CA LEU A 169 -17.05 -9.21 -2.57
C LEU A 169 -15.91 -9.95 -3.29
N TYR A 170 -16.21 -10.73 -4.32
CA TYR A 170 -15.14 -11.34 -5.13
C TYR A 170 -14.33 -10.28 -5.92
N GLY A 171 -14.98 -9.20 -6.36
CA GLY A 171 -14.29 -8.05 -6.97
C GLY A 171 -13.34 -7.36 -5.98
N GLU A 172 -13.76 -7.18 -4.73
CA GLU A 172 -12.92 -6.62 -3.66
C GLU A 172 -11.72 -7.54 -3.36
N ALA A 173 -11.96 -8.85 -3.19
CA ALA A 173 -10.90 -9.84 -2.98
C ALA A 173 -9.90 -9.87 -4.17
N LEU A 174 -10.39 -9.66 -5.41
CA LEU A 174 -9.52 -9.60 -6.59
C LEU A 174 -8.59 -8.38 -6.52
N GLN A 175 -9.11 -7.23 -6.11
CA GLN A 175 -8.29 -6.02 -5.93
C GLN A 175 -7.29 -6.19 -4.78
N GLU A 176 -7.68 -6.83 -3.68
CA GLU A 176 -6.77 -7.12 -2.55
C GLU A 176 -5.62 -8.01 -2.98
N ALA A 177 -5.91 -9.12 -3.70
CA ALA A 177 -4.88 -9.99 -4.23
C ALA A 177 -3.97 -9.27 -5.26
N PHE A 178 -4.52 -8.38 -6.08
CA PHE A 178 -3.74 -7.60 -7.05
C PHE A 178 -2.80 -6.57 -6.37
N ARG A 179 -3.20 -6.02 -5.21
CA ARG A 179 -2.37 -5.10 -4.43
C ARG A 179 -1.15 -5.76 -3.82
N MET A 180 -1.20 -7.07 -3.56
CA MET A 180 -0.08 -7.83 -3.01
C MET A 180 1.01 -8.00 -4.06
N ASP A 181 0.67 -8.58 -5.21
CA ASP A 181 1.56 -8.74 -6.36
C ASP A 181 0.74 -9.04 -7.64
N PRO A 182 1.09 -8.49 -8.83
CA PRO A 182 0.37 -8.73 -10.08
C PRO A 182 0.30 -10.20 -10.55
N ILE A 183 1.15 -11.08 -10.00
CA ILE A 183 1.12 -12.53 -10.23
C ILE A 183 0.88 -13.32 -8.93
N HIS A 184 0.44 -12.67 -7.85
CA HIS A 184 0.25 -13.32 -6.54
C HIS A 184 -0.63 -14.60 -6.64
N PRO A 185 -0.26 -15.71 -5.97
CA PRO A 185 -1.04 -16.96 -6.04
C PRO A 185 -2.52 -16.82 -5.63
N LEU A 186 -2.84 -15.85 -4.78
CA LEU A 186 -4.24 -15.58 -4.39
C LEU A 186 -5.10 -15.07 -5.55
N LEU A 187 -4.52 -14.40 -6.56
CA LEU A 187 -5.26 -14.01 -7.77
C LEU A 187 -5.85 -15.23 -8.47
N ALA A 188 -5.07 -16.30 -8.62
CA ALA A 188 -5.53 -17.54 -9.24
C ALA A 188 -6.67 -18.21 -8.44
N ARG A 189 -6.65 -18.07 -7.11
CA ARG A 189 -7.73 -18.56 -6.23
C ARG A 189 -8.99 -17.71 -6.36
N THR A 190 -8.86 -16.39 -6.44
CA THR A 190 -10.00 -15.49 -6.64
C THR A 190 -10.64 -15.70 -8.01
N TYR A 191 -9.85 -15.91 -9.07
CA TYR A 191 -10.37 -16.24 -10.40
C TYR A 191 -11.14 -17.55 -10.44
N ASP A 192 -10.64 -18.61 -9.78
CA ASP A 192 -11.39 -19.87 -9.68
C ASP A 192 -12.76 -19.67 -8.99
N ALA A 193 -12.80 -18.89 -7.91
CA ALA A 193 -14.03 -18.61 -7.18
C ALA A 193 -15.01 -17.72 -7.99
N LEU A 194 -14.50 -16.77 -8.76
CA LEU A 194 -15.29 -16.01 -9.73
C LEU A 194 -15.88 -16.93 -10.80
N ALA A 195 -15.10 -17.91 -11.30
CA ALA A 195 -15.62 -18.91 -12.22
C ALA A 195 -16.80 -19.69 -11.61
N GLU A 196 -16.77 -20.02 -10.32
CA GLU A 196 -17.91 -20.67 -9.65
C GLU A 196 -19.16 -19.78 -9.62
N LEU A 197 -19.01 -18.50 -9.27
CA LEU A 197 -20.10 -17.51 -9.34
C LEU A 197 -20.70 -17.45 -10.75
N TRP A 198 -19.86 -17.36 -11.79
CA TRP A 198 -20.32 -17.24 -13.17
C TRP A 198 -20.91 -18.53 -13.73
N ARG A 199 -20.50 -19.70 -13.23
CA ARG A 199 -21.19 -20.98 -13.51
C ARG A 199 -22.60 -20.95 -12.93
N ALA A 200 -22.78 -20.52 -11.68
CA ALA A 200 -24.08 -20.40 -11.04
C ALA A 200 -25.03 -19.42 -11.76
N ARG A 201 -24.46 -18.45 -12.49
CA ARG A 201 -25.19 -17.47 -13.32
C ARG A 201 -25.29 -17.87 -14.80
N PHE A 202 -24.90 -19.09 -15.17
CA PHE A 202 -24.96 -19.60 -16.54
C PHE A 202 -24.22 -18.73 -17.58
N ARG A 203 -23.03 -18.21 -17.22
CA ARG A 203 -22.19 -17.38 -18.11
C ARG A 203 -20.92 -18.13 -18.54
N PRO A 204 -21.01 -19.13 -19.44
CA PRO A 204 -19.92 -20.05 -19.76
C PRO A 204 -18.69 -19.36 -20.38
N SER A 205 -18.89 -18.27 -21.14
CA SER A 205 -17.78 -17.49 -21.70
C SER A 205 -16.92 -16.83 -20.62
N VAL A 206 -17.55 -16.27 -19.58
CA VAL A 206 -16.85 -15.63 -18.45
C VAL A 206 -16.15 -16.68 -17.60
N VAL A 207 -16.77 -17.84 -17.38
CA VAL A 207 -16.15 -18.96 -16.67
C VAL A 207 -14.83 -19.35 -17.32
N LYS A 208 -14.82 -19.54 -18.64
CA LYS A 208 -13.61 -19.89 -19.40
C LYS A 208 -12.52 -18.83 -19.24
N GLN A 209 -12.87 -17.55 -19.37
CA GLN A 209 -11.92 -16.45 -19.18
C GLN A 209 -11.29 -16.46 -17.78
N MET A 210 -12.08 -16.67 -16.73
CA MET A 210 -11.56 -16.73 -15.35
C MET A 210 -10.61 -17.94 -15.15
N GLN A 211 -10.97 -19.11 -15.68
CA GLN A 211 -10.12 -20.30 -15.59
C GLN A 211 -8.79 -20.14 -16.34
N GLU A 212 -8.81 -19.52 -17.52
CA GLU A 212 -7.61 -19.21 -18.29
C GLU A 212 -6.72 -18.21 -17.55
N ALA A 213 -7.30 -17.17 -16.96
CA ALA A 213 -6.55 -16.21 -16.12
C ALA A 213 -5.89 -16.90 -14.92
N ALA A 214 -6.62 -17.78 -14.22
CA ALA A 214 -6.08 -18.54 -13.10
C ALA A 214 -4.93 -19.48 -13.53
N ALA A 215 -5.07 -20.15 -14.67
CA ALA A 215 -4.03 -21.03 -15.23
C ALA A 215 -2.78 -20.23 -15.64
N ALA A 216 -2.93 -19.06 -16.25
CA ALA A 216 -1.82 -18.21 -16.63
C ALA A 216 -0.98 -17.76 -15.41
N ILE A 217 -1.63 -17.47 -14.28
CA ILE A 217 -0.94 -17.13 -13.03
C ILE A 217 -0.20 -18.33 -12.46
N ARG A 218 -0.84 -19.50 -12.40
CA ARG A 218 -0.20 -20.74 -11.94
C ARG A 218 0.99 -21.16 -12.81
N ALA A 219 0.92 -20.91 -14.12
CA ALA A 219 2.03 -21.17 -15.03
C ALA A 219 3.25 -20.28 -14.74
N LYS A 220 3.03 -19.05 -14.28
CA LYS A 220 4.08 -18.11 -13.86
C LYS A 220 4.60 -18.39 -12.44
N ASN A 221 3.76 -18.97 -11.57
CA ASN A 221 4.08 -19.34 -10.19
C ASN A 221 3.79 -20.82 -9.92
N PRO A 222 4.61 -21.75 -10.46
CA PRO A 222 4.36 -23.17 -10.30
C PRO A 222 4.56 -23.60 -8.83
N PRO A 223 3.70 -24.49 -8.30
CA PRO A 223 3.83 -24.99 -6.94
C PRO A 223 5.19 -25.71 -6.78
N GLY A 224 6.02 -25.23 -5.84
CA GLY A 224 7.36 -25.76 -5.59
C GLY A 224 8.52 -25.01 -6.27
N ALA A 225 8.27 -23.91 -6.98
CA ALA A 225 9.35 -22.99 -7.36
C ALA A 225 9.96 -22.36 -6.08
N PRO A 226 11.30 -22.34 -5.93
CA PRO A 226 11.93 -21.61 -4.85
C PRO A 226 11.50 -20.13 -4.94
N GLU A 227 11.22 -19.52 -3.77
CA GLU A 227 10.99 -18.07 -3.71
C GLU A 227 12.13 -17.36 -4.45
N PRO A 228 11.83 -16.37 -5.30
CA PRO A 228 12.87 -15.59 -5.93
C PRO A 228 13.67 -14.91 -4.82
N THR A 229 14.87 -15.42 -4.57
CA THR A 229 15.88 -14.78 -3.71
C THR A 229 16.06 -13.37 -4.21
N LYS A 230 15.65 -12.40 -3.40
CA LYS A 230 15.92 -10.98 -3.61
C LYS A 230 16.98 -10.53 -2.63
#